data_AF-A0A937N8Y9-F1
#
_entry.id   AF-A0A937N8Y9-F1
#
_cell.length_a   1.000
_cell.length_b   1.000
_cell.length_c   1.000
_cell.angle_alpha   90.00
_cell.angle_beta   90.00
_cell.angle_gamma   90.00
#
_symmetry.space_group_name_H-M   'P 1'
#
loop_
_entity.id
_entity.type
_entity.pdbx_description
1 polymer ?
#
loop_
_entity_poly.entity_id
_entity_poly.type
_entity_poly.pdbx_seq_one_letter_code
_entity_poly.pdbx_strand_id
1 'polypeptide(L)'
;MKENYPSRTVLLIVALVTALLVVPAAAAEIPNQLPDPDGKPADLSKPVKVFILLGQSNMLGFGKISGADKPGTLEHATKSEKLYPFLVDDEGNWTERKDVRNVRVMGSGTGNMRLFNNEWMTITGRAIGPEIGIGHHVGNLLDEPVLILKSCIGNRSLGWDLLPPGSESYEFEDNGTVYTYAGYKQSPLRWEKDAEPEPIGWYAGMQYGGNAETYMNVGLGMGEAMAELLQQ
;
A
#
# COMPACT_ATOMS: atom_id res chain seq x y z
N MET A 1 10.12 -88.20 20.50
CA MET A 1 10.80 -88.25 19.19
C MET A 1 10.70 -86.88 18.54
N LYS A 2 11.71 -86.56 17.72
CA LYS A 2 12.20 -85.23 17.32
C LYS A 2 11.28 -84.45 16.33
N GLU A 3 11.68 -83.18 16.15
CA GLU A 3 11.54 -82.24 15.00
C GLU A 3 10.58 -81.04 15.24
N ASN A 4 11.05 -79.81 15.56
CA ASN A 4 11.68 -78.71 14.75
C ASN A 4 10.82 -78.33 13.51
N TYR A 5 10.31 -77.11 13.25
CA TYR A 5 10.83 -75.70 13.20
C TYR A 5 9.63 -74.78 12.75
N PRO A 6 9.75 -73.46 12.45
CA PRO A 6 10.30 -72.27 13.13
C PRO A 6 9.24 -71.19 13.51
N SER A 7 9.69 -70.27 14.37
CA SER A 7 9.29 -68.86 14.56
C SER A 7 8.57 -68.18 13.40
N ARG A 8 7.40 -67.59 13.70
CA ARG A 8 6.83 -66.47 12.93
C ARG A 8 6.88 -65.21 13.79
N THR A 9 7.85 -64.36 13.49
CA THR A 9 7.92 -62.96 13.90
C THR A 9 6.60 -62.27 13.57
N VAL A 10 5.85 -61.88 14.60
CA VAL A 10 4.69 -60.98 14.45
C VAL A 10 5.24 -59.56 14.43
N LEU A 11 5.26 -58.95 13.23
CA LEU A 11 5.58 -57.55 13.05
C LEU A 11 4.36 -56.73 13.54
N LEU A 12 4.45 -56.15 14.72
CA LEU A 12 3.50 -55.17 15.24
C LEU A 12 3.68 -53.86 14.44
N ILE A 13 2.78 -53.60 13.51
CA ILE A 13 2.65 -52.29 12.86
C ILE A 13 1.95 -51.36 13.87
N VAL A 14 2.72 -50.51 14.53
CA VAL A 14 2.16 -49.38 15.31
C VAL A 14 1.80 -48.29 14.30
N ALA A 15 0.52 -48.20 13.94
CA ALA A 15 0.00 -47.06 13.20
C ALA A 15 -0.08 -45.84 14.13
N LEU A 16 0.93 -44.98 14.07
CA LEU A 16 0.93 -43.70 14.76
C LEU A 16 0.00 -42.74 14.01
N VAL A 17 -1.26 -42.63 14.45
CA VAL A 17 -2.21 -41.64 13.92
C VAL A 17 -1.86 -40.29 14.55
N THR A 18 -1.09 -39.47 13.84
CA THR A 18 -0.92 -38.05 14.18
C THR A 18 -2.21 -37.32 13.81
N ALA A 19 -3.06 -37.05 14.80
CA ALA A 19 -4.17 -36.12 14.66
C ALA A 19 -3.59 -34.70 14.51
N LEU A 20 -3.58 -34.16 13.29
CA LEU A 20 -3.40 -32.73 13.08
C LEU A 20 -4.61 -32.01 13.71
N LEU A 21 -4.39 -31.40 14.88
CA LEU A 21 -5.29 -30.39 15.42
C LEU A 21 -5.18 -29.15 14.52
N VAL A 22 -6.05 -29.07 13.50
CA VAL A 22 -6.29 -27.82 12.80
C VAL A 22 -7.03 -26.92 13.78
N VAL A 23 -6.29 -26.04 14.47
CA VAL A 23 -6.90 -24.96 15.25
C VAL A 23 -7.46 -23.97 14.21
N PRO A 24 -8.78 -23.76 14.12
CA PRO A 24 -9.29 -22.69 13.29
C PRO A 24 -8.79 -21.38 13.92
N ALA A 25 -7.95 -20.65 13.20
CA ALA A 25 -7.64 -19.28 13.55
C ALA A 25 -8.96 -18.49 13.50
N ALA A 26 -9.55 -18.24 14.67
CA ALA A 26 -10.64 -17.29 14.76
C ALA A 26 -10.07 -15.93 14.39
N ALA A 27 -10.43 -15.42 13.21
CA ALA A 27 -10.11 -14.05 12.84
C ALA A 27 -10.73 -13.14 13.90
N ALA A 28 -9.94 -12.26 14.50
CA ALA A 28 -10.46 -11.27 15.44
C ALA A 28 -11.54 -10.43 14.74
N GLU A 29 -12.70 -10.29 15.37
CA GLU A 29 -13.78 -9.46 14.82
C GLU A 29 -13.33 -7.99 14.77
N ILE A 30 -13.46 -7.35 13.62
CA ILE A 30 -13.21 -5.92 13.48
C ILE A 30 -14.37 -5.19 14.15
N PRO A 31 -14.14 -4.36 15.17
CA PRO A 31 -15.22 -3.70 15.89
C PRO A 31 -15.92 -2.68 15.01
N ASN A 32 -17.24 -2.52 15.19
CA ASN A 32 -18.05 -1.50 14.49
C ASN A 32 -17.55 -0.07 14.75
N GLN A 33 -16.92 0.15 15.90
CA GLN A 33 -16.24 1.38 16.27
C GLN A 33 -14.87 1.03 16.82
N LEU A 34 -13.83 1.67 16.29
CA LEU A 34 -12.48 1.49 16.80
C LEU A 34 -12.35 2.08 18.21
N PRO A 35 -11.59 1.42 19.10
CA PRO A 35 -11.26 2.00 20.39
C PRO A 35 -10.23 3.14 20.24
N ASP A 36 -10.09 3.92 21.30
CA ASP A 36 -9.02 4.91 21.38
C ASP A 36 -7.65 4.22 21.42
N PRO A 37 -6.59 4.87 20.90
CA PRO A 37 -5.23 4.41 21.09
C PRO A 37 -4.91 4.18 22.57
N ASP A 38 -4.33 3.03 22.91
CA ASP A 38 -4.01 2.69 24.30
C ASP A 38 -2.75 3.38 24.84
N GLY A 39 -2.11 4.21 24.00
CA GLY A 39 -0.92 4.99 24.32
C GLY A 39 0.36 4.16 24.52
N LYS A 40 0.30 2.82 24.35
CA LYS A 40 1.46 1.95 24.51
C LYS A 40 2.35 2.02 23.26
N PRO A 41 3.68 2.00 23.42
CA PRO A 41 4.58 1.88 22.28
C PRO A 41 4.44 0.51 21.64
N ALA A 42 4.73 0.42 20.35
CA ALA A 42 4.87 -0.89 19.69
C ALA A 42 5.92 -1.76 20.38
N ASP A 43 5.64 -3.06 20.42
CA ASP A 43 6.63 -4.07 20.77
C ASP A 43 7.61 -4.27 19.60
N LEU A 44 8.71 -3.53 19.63
CA LEU A 44 9.75 -3.59 18.59
C LEU A 44 10.53 -4.92 18.57
N SER A 45 10.24 -5.87 19.48
CA SER A 45 10.77 -7.23 19.39
C SER A 45 10.06 -8.08 18.32
N LYS A 46 8.88 -7.66 17.84
CA LYS A 46 8.10 -8.36 16.80
C LYS A 46 8.41 -7.85 15.38
N PRO A 47 8.19 -8.67 14.34
CA PRO A 47 8.35 -8.23 12.95
C PRO A 47 7.40 -7.08 12.59
N VAL A 48 7.92 -6.07 11.89
CA VAL A 48 7.11 -4.93 11.42
C VAL A 48 6.19 -5.37 10.28
N LYS A 49 4.92 -4.96 10.37
CA LYS A 49 3.93 -5.13 9.30
C LYS A 49 3.91 -3.88 8.44
N VAL A 50 4.35 -4.00 7.19
CA VAL A 50 4.48 -2.88 6.26
C VAL A 50 3.31 -2.86 5.29
N PHE A 51 2.60 -1.73 5.24
CA PHE A 51 1.52 -1.49 4.27
C PHE A 51 1.92 -0.34 3.35
N ILE A 52 2.03 -0.63 2.06
CA ILE A 52 2.44 0.35 1.05
C ILE A 52 1.18 0.99 0.44
N LEU A 53 1.09 2.32 0.53
CA LEU A 53 0.01 3.11 -0.03
C LEU A 53 0.48 3.84 -1.28
N LEU A 54 -0.04 3.41 -2.44
CA LEU A 54 0.26 3.98 -3.76
C LEU A 54 -0.98 4.64 -4.36
N GLY A 55 -0.78 5.59 -5.26
CA GLY A 55 -1.87 6.26 -5.98
C GLY A 55 -1.58 7.71 -6.33
N GLN A 56 -2.65 8.45 -6.60
CA GLN A 56 -2.59 9.85 -7.07
C GLN A 56 -3.04 10.84 -5.98
N SER A 57 -3.76 11.90 -6.37
CA SER A 57 -4.22 12.99 -5.49
C SER A 57 -5.05 12.48 -4.31
N ASN A 58 -6.04 11.63 -4.54
CA ASN A 58 -6.90 11.13 -3.44
C ASN A 58 -6.09 10.34 -2.39
N MET A 59 -5.04 9.61 -2.81
CA MET A 59 -4.13 8.97 -1.88
C MET A 59 -3.22 10.00 -1.19
N LEU A 60 -2.66 10.98 -1.92
CA LEU A 60 -1.85 12.07 -1.35
C LEU A 60 -2.56 12.78 -0.20
N GLY A 61 -3.88 12.88 -0.27
CA GLY A 61 -4.71 13.47 0.77
C GLY A 61 -4.97 14.94 0.48
N PHE A 62 -6.22 15.22 0.11
CA PHE A 62 -6.75 16.58 -0.08
C PHE A 62 -7.98 16.84 0.81
N GLY A 63 -8.31 15.91 1.72
CA GLY A 63 -9.33 16.13 2.73
C GLY A 63 -8.85 17.24 3.67
N LYS A 64 -9.57 18.36 3.74
CA LYS A 64 -9.13 19.49 4.55
C LYS A 64 -9.28 19.17 6.03
N ILE A 65 -8.24 19.41 6.83
CA ILE A 65 -8.30 19.15 8.27
C ILE A 65 -9.09 20.26 8.98
N SER A 66 -8.65 21.51 8.83
CA SER A 66 -9.14 22.63 9.66
C SER A 66 -10.48 23.20 9.21
N GLY A 67 -11.34 23.52 10.18
CA GLY A 67 -12.63 24.20 9.99
C GLY A 67 -13.78 23.52 10.70
N ALA A 68 -13.79 23.47 12.03
CA ALA A 68 -14.85 22.83 12.82
C ALA A 68 -16.29 23.35 12.53
N ASP A 69 -16.42 24.57 12.01
CA ASP A 69 -17.67 25.21 11.57
C ASP A 69 -18.06 24.87 10.12
N LYS A 70 -17.24 24.12 9.38
CA LYS A 70 -17.37 23.88 7.95
C LYS A 70 -17.60 22.40 7.63
N PRO A 71 -18.80 22.04 7.14
CA PRO A 71 -19.08 20.70 6.65
C PRO A 71 -18.03 20.22 5.63
N GLY A 72 -17.64 18.95 5.74
CA GLY A 72 -16.64 18.32 4.88
C GLY A 72 -15.18 18.49 5.30
N THR A 73 -14.89 19.18 6.41
CA THR A 73 -13.56 19.15 7.04
C THR A 73 -13.47 18.05 8.10
N LEU A 74 -12.24 17.59 8.39
CA LEU A 74 -12.03 16.58 9.43
C LEU A 74 -12.44 17.10 10.81
N GLU A 75 -12.10 18.35 11.16
CA GLU A 75 -12.50 18.93 12.44
C GLU A 75 -14.01 19.01 12.61
N HIS A 76 -14.76 19.32 11.55
CA HIS A 76 -16.21 19.32 11.63
C HIS A 76 -16.76 17.91 11.86
N ALA A 77 -16.28 16.94 11.09
CA ALA A 77 -16.68 15.54 11.22
C ALA A 77 -16.44 15.00 12.63
N THR A 78 -15.26 15.27 13.22
CA THR A 78 -14.92 14.73 14.55
C THR A 78 -15.47 15.56 15.70
N LYS A 79 -15.33 16.89 15.66
CA LYS A 79 -15.67 17.75 16.81
C LYS A 79 -17.16 18.11 16.84
N SER A 80 -17.81 18.29 15.69
CA SER A 80 -19.21 18.68 15.60
C SER A 80 -20.14 17.48 15.35
N GLU A 81 -19.82 16.60 14.39
CA GLU A 81 -20.65 15.44 14.05
C GLU A 81 -20.32 14.18 14.87
N LYS A 82 -19.24 14.22 15.67
CA LYS A 82 -18.77 13.10 16.53
C LYS A 82 -18.49 11.81 15.75
N LEU A 83 -18.14 11.94 14.48
CA LEU A 83 -17.63 10.84 13.67
C LEU A 83 -16.18 10.54 14.05
N TYR A 84 -15.78 9.27 13.91
CA TYR A 84 -14.41 8.82 14.18
C TYR A 84 -13.92 9.19 15.60
N PRO A 85 -14.64 8.81 16.66
CA PRO A 85 -14.34 9.22 18.04
C PRO A 85 -12.90 8.88 18.46
N PHE A 86 -12.35 7.76 17.97
CA PHE A 86 -10.97 7.32 18.19
C PHE A 86 -9.88 8.30 17.71
N LEU A 87 -10.23 9.32 16.92
CA LEU A 87 -9.29 10.35 16.48
C LEU A 87 -9.11 11.47 17.50
N VAL A 88 -10.03 11.64 18.47
CA VAL A 88 -10.02 12.76 19.41
C VAL A 88 -10.08 12.25 20.83
N ASP A 89 -9.17 12.68 21.69
CA ASP A 89 -9.16 12.32 23.11
C ASP A 89 -10.21 13.09 23.93
N ASP A 90 -10.33 12.76 25.21
CA ASP A 90 -11.26 13.41 26.15
C ASP A 90 -11.02 14.93 26.30
N GLU A 91 -9.81 15.40 26.00
CA GLU A 91 -9.42 16.81 26.05
C GLU A 91 -9.69 17.55 24.72
N GLY A 92 -10.12 16.84 23.68
CA GLY A 92 -10.40 17.38 22.35
C GLY A 92 -9.17 17.47 21.44
N ASN A 93 -8.04 16.88 21.84
CA ASN A 93 -6.81 16.83 21.05
C ASN A 93 -6.83 15.62 20.12
N TRP A 94 -6.03 15.67 19.05
CA TRP A 94 -5.86 14.51 18.18
C TRP A 94 -5.12 13.39 18.90
N THR A 95 -5.63 12.17 18.81
CA THR A 95 -4.96 11.00 19.38
C THR A 95 -3.69 10.66 18.61
N GLU A 96 -2.76 9.98 19.27
CA GLU A 96 -1.52 9.48 18.67
C GLU A 96 -1.38 7.98 18.89
N ARG A 97 -1.04 7.26 17.82
CA ARG A 97 -0.73 5.83 17.80
C ARG A 97 0.78 5.63 17.88
N LYS A 98 1.27 5.15 19.02
CA LYS A 98 2.71 4.89 19.26
C LYS A 98 3.18 3.51 18.77
N ASP A 99 2.28 2.80 18.10
CA ASP A 99 2.45 1.47 17.53
C ASP A 99 2.34 1.46 15.99
N VAL A 100 1.86 2.57 15.41
CA VAL A 100 1.73 2.75 13.95
C VAL A 100 2.61 3.91 13.50
N ARG A 101 3.68 3.59 12.76
CA ARG A 101 4.55 4.59 12.13
C ARG A 101 3.94 5.06 10.81
N ASN A 102 3.79 6.37 10.64
CA ASN A 102 3.31 6.99 9.41
C ASN A 102 4.47 7.63 8.65
N VAL A 103 4.78 7.10 7.48
CA VAL A 103 5.87 7.59 6.63
C VAL A 103 5.31 7.96 5.27
N ARG A 104 5.62 9.18 4.80
CA ARG A 104 5.31 9.60 3.43
C ARG A 104 6.56 10.09 2.73
N VAL A 105 6.77 9.52 1.57
CA VAL A 105 7.78 9.94 0.60
C VAL A 105 7.11 10.28 -0.73
N MET A 106 7.75 11.11 -1.55
CA MET A 106 7.32 11.34 -2.92
C MET A 106 8.52 11.70 -3.79
N GLY A 107 8.67 10.99 -4.91
CA GLY A 107 9.56 11.35 -6.02
C GLY A 107 8.74 11.79 -7.24
N SER A 108 9.38 12.49 -8.19
CA SER A 108 8.74 12.91 -9.43
C SER A 108 9.76 13.00 -10.56
N GLY A 109 9.56 12.20 -11.61
CA GLY A 109 10.43 12.16 -12.77
C GLY A 109 11.85 11.82 -12.36
N THR A 110 12.82 12.64 -12.78
CA THR A 110 14.24 12.52 -12.41
C THR A 110 14.63 13.28 -11.14
N GLY A 111 13.67 13.91 -10.47
CA GLY A 111 13.91 14.69 -9.26
C GLY A 111 14.11 13.81 -8.02
N ASN A 112 14.83 14.35 -7.03
CA ASN A 112 15.08 13.67 -5.76
C ASN A 112 13.78 13.34 -5.03
N MET A 113 13.73 12.15 -4.42
CA MET A 113 12.70 11.78 -3.47
C MET A 113 12.73 12.73 -2.27
N ARG A 114 11.56 13.17 -1.83
CA ARG A 114 11.39 14.02 -0.65
C ARG A 114 10.67 13.23 0.44
N LEU A 115 11.17 13.33 1.67
CA LEU A 115 10.48 12.87 2.88
C LEU A 115 9.54 13.98 3.36
N PHE A 116 8.28 13.65 3.58
CA PHE A 116 7.25 14.60 4.05
C PHE A 116 6.97 14.44 5.53
N ASN A 117 6.80 13.20 5.99
CA ASN A 117 6.66 12.88 7.40
C ASN A 117 7.24 11.50 7.71
N ASN A 118 7.64 11.35 8.97
CA ASN A 118 8.16 10.12 9.55
C ASN A 118 7.94 10.22 11.06
N GLU A 119 6.72 9.93 11.48
CA GLU A 119 6.25 10.17 12.84
C GLU A 119 5.32 9.04 13.28
N TRP A 120 4.99 9.00 14.57
CA TRP A 120 3.89 8.18 15.06
C TRP A 120 2.58 8.70 14.48
N MET A 121 1.64 7.80 14.21
CA MET A 121 0.45 8.16 13.48
C MET A 121 -0.46 9.05 14.34
N THR A 122 -0.61 10.29 13.88
CA THR A 122 -1.53 11.28 14.41
C THR A 122 -1.96 12.22 13.27
N ILE A 123 -2.95 13.07 13.53
CA ILE A 123 -3.38 14.10 12.58
C ILE A 123 -2.36 15.25 12.60
N THR A 124 -1.66 15.46 11.48
CA THR A 124 -0.72 16.56 11.30
C THR A 124 -0.95 17.31 9.98
N GLY A 125 -0.42 18.53 9.90
CA GLY A 125 -0.45 19.32 8.66
C GLY A 125 -1.81 19.89 8.28
N ARG A 126 -2.06 20.06 6.98
CA ARG A 126 -3.22 20.80 6.43
C ARG A 126 -4.32 19.92 5.84
N ALA A 127 -3.98 18.70 5.45
CA ALA A 127 -4.86 17.80 4.75
C ALA A 127 -4.58 16.34 5.12
N ILE A 128 -5.61 15.52 5.03
CA ILE A 128 -5.62 14.09 5.35
C ILE A 128 -5.90 13.29 4.07
N GLY A 129 -5.27 12.11 3.97
CA GLY A 129 -5.66 11.05 3.05
C GLY A 129 -6.16 9.81 3.81
N PRO A 130 -6.41 8.70 3.12
CA PRO A 130 -6.97 7.51 3.73
C PRO A 130 -6.01 6.80 4.72
N GLU A 131 -4.74 7.21 4.78
CA GLU A 131 -3.71 6.57 5.60
C GLU A 131 -4.08 6.47 7.09
N ILE A 132 -4.77 7.46 7.64
CA ILE A 132 -5.12 7.49 9.06
C ILE A 132 -6.16 6.43 9.36
N GLY A 133 -7.24 6.36 8.57
CA GLY A 133 -8.27 5.33 8.76
C GLY A 133 -7.69 3.92 8.63
N ILE A 134 -6.86 3.70 7.59
CA ILE A 134 -6.19 2.42 7.38
C ILE A 134 -5.31 2.07 8.58
N GLY A 135 -4.42 2.97 8.99
CA GLY A 135 -3.46 2.73 10.07
C GLY A 135 -4.13 2.45 11.41
N HIS A 136 -5.23 3.14 11.72
CA HIS A 136 -5.98 2.87 12.94
C HIS A 136 -6.60 1.47 12.96
N HIS A 137 -7.20 1.02 11.85
CA HIS A 137 -7.76 -0.33 11.75
C HIS A 137 -6.68 -1.40 11.86
N VAL A 138 -5.61 -1.30 11.06
CA VAL A 138 -4.60 -2.38 11.04
C VAL A 138 -3.81 -2.46 12.33
N GLY A 139 -3.47 -1.34 12.96
CA GLY A 139 -2.78 -1.42 14.24
C GLY A 139 -3.70 -1.85 15.39
N ASN A 140 -5.03 -1.67 15.28
CA ASN A 140 -5.94 -2.22 16.30
C ASN A 140 -6.04 -3.75 16.18
N LEU A 141 -5.90 -4.28 14.96
CA LEU A 141 -5.94 -5.70 14.68
C LEU A 141 -4.64 -6.43 15.06
N LEU A 142 -3.50 -5.74 14.95
CA LEU A 142 -2.18 -6.33 15.04
C LEU A 142 -1.48 -5.91 16.34
N ASP A 143 -0.97 -6.89 17.08
CA ASP A 143 -0.10 -6.62 18.24
C ASP A 143 1.34 -6.28 17.80
N GLU A 144 1.66 -6.37 16.51
CA GLU A 144 2.96 -6.04 15.93
C GLU A 144 3.09 -4.55 15.57
N PRO A 145 4.31 -3.99 15.55
CA PRO A 145 4.55 -2.66 15.00
C PRO A 145 4.07 -2.57 13.55
N VAL A 146 3.35 -1.49 13.24
CA VAL A 146 2.87 -1.22 11.88
C VAL A 146 3.66 -0.07 11.26
N LEU A 147 4.01 -0.21 9.99
CA LEU A 147 4.50 0.87 9.14
C LEU A 147 3.51 1.12 8.00
N ILE A 148 2.90 2.30 7.98
CA ILE A 148 2.21 2.82 6.81
C ILE A 148 3.22 3.59 5.96
N LEU A 149 3.57 3.05 4.81
CA LEU A 149 4.51 3.66 3.86
C LEU A 149 3.75 4.21 2.66
N LYS A 150 3.57 5.53 2.62
CA LYS A 150 2.87 6.23 1.55
C LYS A 150 3.85 6.78 0.52
N SER A 151 3.73 6.30 -0.71
CA SER A 151 4.53 6.72 -1.86
C SER A 151 3.63 6.97 -3.07
N CYS A 152 2.90 8.08 -3.02
CA CYS A 152 1.92 8.48 -4.02
C CYS A 152 2.31 9.80 -4.67
N ILE A 153 1.83 10.07 -5.89
CA ILE A 153 2.11 11.30 -6.63
C ILE A 153 0.92 11.74 -7.47
N GLY A 154 0.55 13.02 -7.35
CA GLY A 154 -0.59 13.60 -8.05
C GLY A 154 -0.25 13.93 -9.50
N ASN A 155 -1.30 14.00 -10.33
CA ASN A 155 -1.18 14.31 -11.77
C ASN A 155 -0.22 13.37 -12.50
N ARG A 156 -0.31 12.07 -12.20
CA ARG A 156 0.47 11.02 -12.85
C ARG A 156 -0.48 9.93 -13.29
N SER A 157 -0.50 9.69 -14.59
CA SER A 157 -1.30 8.69 -15.26
C SER A 157 -0.49 7.40 -15.45
N LEU A 158 -1.18 6.27 -15.42
CA LEU A 158 -0.60 4.98 -15.79
C LEU A 158 -0.29 4.91 -17.29
N GLY A 159 -1.12 5.58 -18.12
CA GLY A 159 -1.01 5.55 -19.57
C GLY A 159 0.04 6.49 -20.18
N TRP A 160 0.79 7.21 -19.35
CA TRP A 160 1.86 8.08 -19.86
C TRP A 160 2.98 8.25 -18.84
N ASP A 161 2.71 8.74 -17.64
CA ASP A 161 3.78 9.07 -16.70
C ASP A 161 4.51 7.84 -16.15
N LEU A 162 3.73 6.82 -15.79
CA LEU A 162 4.15 5.51 -15.32
C LEU A 162 4.05 4.46 -16.45
N LEU A 163 4.20 4.90 -17.70
CA LEU A 163 4.10 4.00 -18.85
C LEU A 163 5.28 3.00 -18.83
N PRO A 164 5.02 1.67 -18.88
CA PRO A 164 6.07 0.67 -18.78
C PRO A 164 7.17 0.82 -19.85
N PRO A 165 8.44 0.52 -19.52
CA PRO A 165 9.53 0.51 -20.50
C PRO A 165 9.20 -0.38 -21.70
N GLY A 166 9.55 0.06 -22.91
CA GLY A 166 9.29 -0.68 -24.14
C GLY A 166 7.84 -0.61 -24.66
N SER A 167 6.94 0.09 -23.98
CA SER A 167 5.58 0.34 -24.49
C SER A 167 5.63 1.05 -25.84
N GLU A 168 4.94 0.50 -26.84
CA GLU A 168 4.83 1.08 -28.17
C GLU A 168 3.79 2.21 -28.22
N SER A 169 3.92 3.07 -29.23
CA SER A 169 2.88 4.05 -29.58
C SER A 169 1.62 3.35 -30.07
N TYR A 170 0.47 4.01 -29.93
CA TYR A 170 -0.80 3.51 -30.49
C TYR A 170 -1.70 4.64 -30.96
N GLU A 171 -2.62 4.34 -31.87
CA GLU A 171 -3.62 5.28 -32.35
C GLU A 171 -4.96 5.12 -31.60
N PHE A 172 -5.64 6.23 -31.33
CA PHE A 172 -7.00 6.23 -30.76
C PHE A 172 -7.82 7.39 -31.34
N GLU A 173 -9.07 7.10 -31.71
CA GLU A 173 -10.02 8.11 -32.18
C GLU A 173 -10.78 8.71 -30.99
N ASP A 174 -10.67 10.02 -30.83
CA ASP A 174 -11.35 10.80 -29.80
C ASP A 174 -12.15 11.89 -30.50
N ASN A 175 -13.48 11.77 -30.46
CA ASN A 175 -14.43 12.70 -31.09
C ASN A 175 -14.17 12.96 -32.60
N GLY A 176 -13.86 11.92 -33.36
CA GLY A 176 -13.65 12.02 -34.81
C GLY A 176 -12.24 12.42 -35.24
N THR A 177 -11.36 12.72 -34.27
CA THR A 177 -9.93 12.98 -34.54
C THR A 177 -9.11 11.77 -34.11
N VAL A 178 -8.25 11.29 -35.00
CA VAL A 178 -7.32 10.21 -34.69
C VAL A 178 -6.04 10.80 -34.10
N TYR A 179 -5.64 10.32 -32.93
CA TYR A 179 -4.41 10.71 -32.24
C TYR A 179 -3.42 9.56 -32.15
N THR A 180 -2.14 9.84 -32.33
CA THR A 180 -1.05 8.96 -31.94
C THR A 180 -0.64 9.28 -30.50
N TYR A 181 -0.76 8.30 -29.60
CA TYR A 181 -0.31 8.39 -28.21
C TYR A 181 1.14 7.95 -28.09
N ALA A 182 1.90 8.65 -27.24
CA ALA A 182 3.31 8.39 -27.03
C ALA A 182 3.58 7.00 -26.45
N GLY A 183 4.47 6.26 -27.14
CA GLY A 183 5.21 5.14 -26.58
C GLY A 183 6.33 5.60 -25.66
N TYR A 184 6.97 4.67 -24.97
CA TYR A 184 8.02 4.93 -24.00
C TYR A 184 9.13 5.85 -24.56
N LYS A 185 9.55 6.85 -23.78
CA LYS A 185 10.50 7.93 -24.15
C LYS A 185 10.05 8.90 -25.25
N GLN A 186 8.81 8.79 -25.75
CA GLN A 186 8.25 9.78 -26.67
C GLN A 186 7.53 10.90 -25.93
N SER A 187 7.39 12.03 -26.63
CA SER A 187 6.78 13.26 -26.14
C SER A 187 6.13 13.99 -27.32
N PRO A 188 5.01 14.71 -27.13
CA PRO A 188 4.23 14.90 -25.90
C PRO A 188 3.33 13.68 -25.60
N LEU A 189 2.30 13.82 -24.75
CA LEU A 189 1.34 12.74 -24.43
C LEU A 189 0.72 12.10 -25.69
N ARG A 190 0.28 12.94 -26.64
CA ARG A 190 -0.31 12.55 -27.92
C ARG A 190 -0.22 13.68 -28.94
N TRP A 191 -0.33 13.36 -30.22
CA TRP A 191 -0.43 14.30 -31.34
C TRP A 191 -1.45 13.80 -32.36
N GLU A 192 -2.00 14.69 -33.20
CA GLU A 192 -2.90 14.27 -34.29
C GLU A 192 -2.15 13.33 -35.25
N LYS A 193 -2.87 12.34 -35.78
CA LYS A 193 -2.28 11.39 -36.72
C LYS A 193 -1.64 12.12 -37.90
N ASP A 194 -0.48 11.62 -38.32
CA ASP A 194 0.35 12.17 -39.40
C ASP A 194 0.93 13.58 -39.14
N ALA A 195 0.67 14.18 -37.98
CA ALA A 195 1.34 15.40 -37.55
C ALA A 195 2.73 15.10 -36.97
N GLU A 196 3.65 16.05 -37.12
CA GLU A 196 4.94 16.02 -36.42
C GLU A 196 4.72 16.40 -34.94
N PRO A 197 5.17 15.59 -33.96
CA PRO A 197 5.02 15.93 -32.56
C PRO A 197 5.99 17.04 -32.15
N GLU A 198 5.52 17.98 -31.33
CA GLU A 198 6.34 18.99 -30.66
C GLU A 198 6.68 18.55 -29.23
N PRO A 199 7.91 18.07 -28.94
CA PRO A 199 8.26 17.53 -27.63
C PRO A 199 8.21 18.59 -26.53
N ILE A 200 7.80 18.15 -25.34
CA ILE A 200 7.87 18.94 -24.12
C ILE A 200 8.91 18.37 -23.16
N GLY A 201 9.20 19.08 -22.07
CA GLY A 201 10.15 18.64 -21.03
C GLY A 201 9.72 17.40 -20.22
N TRP A 202 8.66 16.70 -20.63
CA TRP A 202 8.16 15.46 -20.05
C TRP A 202 7.96 14.42 -21.16
N TYR A 203 8.12 13.14 -20.84
CA TYR A 203 7.97 12.04 -21.82
C TYR A 203 7.29 10.83 -21.18
N ALA A 204 6.78 9.94 -22.02
CA ALA A 204 6.09 8.74 -21.58
C ALA A 204 7.06 7.80 -20.83
N GLY A 205 6.73 7.46 -19.59
CA GLY A 205 7.55 6.67 -18.68
C GLY A 205 8.63 7.50 -17.98
N MET A 206 8.51 8.83 -17.93
CA MET A 206 9.48 9.68 -17.22
C MET A 206 9.55 9.41 -15.71
N GLN A 207 8.52 8.82 -15.09
CA GLN A 207 8.66 8.35 -13.71
C GLN A 207 9.65 7.21 -13.57
N TYR A 208 9.84 6.48 -14.65
CA TYR A 208 10.93 5.54 -14.81
C TYR A 208 12.17 6.20 -15.41
N GLY A 209 12.17 7.51 -15.67
CA GLY A 209 13.26 8.27 -16.26
C GLY A 209 14.54 8.34 -15.45
N GLY A 210 14.59 7.68 -14.28
CA GLY A 210 15.80 7.28 -13.55
C GLY A 210 16.26 5.81 -13.77
N ASN A 211 15.76 5.12 -14.80
CA ASN A 211 16.27 3.93 -15.48
C ASN A 211 16.59 2.58 -14.77
N ALA A 212 15.93 2.15 -13.69
CA ALA A 212 16.00 0.80 -13.03
C ALA A 212 15.54 -0.53 -13.79
N GLU A 213 16.26 -0.91 -14.87
CA GLU A 213 16.03 -1.72 -16.13
C GLU A 213 15.64 -0.88 -17.28
N THR A 214 14.40 -0.44 -17.24
CA THR A 214 14.21 0.74 -16.44
C THR A 214 13.28 0.71 -15.25
N TYR A 215 12.19 -0.02 -15.12
CA TYR A 215 11.72 -0.35 -13.76
C TYR A 215 11.09 -1.77 -13.82
N MET A 216 11.57 -2.62 -14.74
CA MET A 216 11.09 -4.00 -14.96
C MET A 216 12.22 -5.08 -14.96
N ASN A 217 13.48 -4.71 -14.79
CA ASN A 217 14.39 -5.36 -13.83
C ASN A 217 13.79 -5.05 -12.47
N VAL A 218 13.25 -3.83 -12.25
CA VAL A 218 12.49 -3.55 -11.02
C VAL A 218 11.25 -4.41 -10.89
N GLY A 219 10.77 -5.06 -11.93
CA GLY A 219 9.46 -5.71 -11.88
C GLY A 219 9.42 -7.16 -12.33
N LEU A 220 10.32 -7.63 -13.21
CA LEU A 220 10.67 -9.05 -13.34
C LEU A 220 10.99 -9.54 -11.93
N GLY A 221 11.82 -8.74 -11.24
CA GLY A 221 12.07 -8.82 -9.81
C GLY A 221 10.84 -8.65 -8.92
N MET A 222 9.93 -7.69 -9.13
CA MET A 222 8.69 -7.62 -8.31
C MET A 222 7.84 -8.88 -8.41
N GLY A 223 7.86 -9.58 -9.54
CA GLY A 223 6.91 -10.65 -9.87
C GLY A 223 7.40 -12.06 -9.54
N GLU A 224 8.68 -12.35 -9.71
CA GLU A 224 9.23 -13.58 -9.12
C GLU A 224 9.20 -13.49 -7.59
N ALA A 225 9.46 -12.29 -7.03
CA ALA A 225 9.39 -11.94 -5.61
C ALA A 225 8.01 -12.09 -4.97
N MET A 226 7.00 -12.39 -5.75
CA MET A 226 5.68 -12.73 -5.24
C MET A 226 5.34 -14.20 -5.49
N ALA A 227 6.11 -14.93 -6.29
CA ALA A 227 5.84 -16.32 -6.67
C ALA A 227 6.58 -17.34 -5.78
N GLU A 228 7.75 -17.02 -5.23
CA GLU A 228 8.29 -17.71 -4.04
C GLU A 228 7.49 -17.42 -2.78
N LEU A 229 6.93 -16.20 -2.69
CA LEU A 229 6.15 -15.67 -1.55
C LEU A 229 5.01 -16.61 -1.12
N LEU A 230 4.75 -17.66 -1.89
CA LEU A 230 3.55 -18.46 -1.91
C LEU A 230 3.78 -19.98 -2.16
N GLN A 231 4.99 -20.54 -2.00
CA GLN A 231 5.26 -21.98 -2.25
C GLN A 231 5.73 -22.84 -1.04
N GLN A 232 5.68 -22.33 0.21
CA GLN A 232 5.66 -23.15 1.45
C GLN A 232 4.22 -23.30 1.95
#